data_AF-A0A9E3VKB6-F1
#
_entry.id   AF-A0A9E3VKB6-F1
#
_cell.length_a   1.000
_cell.length_b   1.000
_cell.length_c   1.000
_cell.angle_alpha   90.00
_cell.angle_beta   90.00
_cell.angle_gamma   90.00
#
_symmetry.space_group_name_H-M   'P 1'
#
loop_
_entity.id
_entity.type
_entity.pdbx_description
1 polymer ?
#
loop_
_entity_poly.entity_id
_entity_poly.type
_entity_poly.pdbx_seq_one_letter_code
_entity_poly.pdbx_strand_id
1 'polypeptide(L)'
;MALIGSVCLNHPGVEAEGRCKQCGKPFCNACKVQGPTGQFCSQECKQKHETFTQRAGALDAQQKKSAGFVATLRKVFNLALALAVIAVVLGIVGSVFEIPVLSNIVFQVRGLIGF
;
A
#
# COMPACT_ATOMS: atom_id res chain seq x y z
N MET A 1 -22.94 -27.98 -14.51
CA MET A 1 -22.72 -28.77 -13.29
C MET A 1 -22.59 -27.81 -12.11
N ALA A 2 -23.34 -27.81 -11.00
CA ALA A 2 -24.36 -28.70 -10.46
C ALA A 2 -25.41 -27.83 -9.72
N LEU A 3 -26.68 -27.88 -10.15
CA LEU A 3 -27.81 -27.38 -9.38
C LEU A 3 -28.41 -28.55 -8.60
N ILE A 4 -27.72 -29.00 -7.55
CA ILE A 4 -28.42 -29.74 -6.50
C ILE A 4 -29.29 -28.67 -5.86
N GLY A 5 -30.58 -28.67 -6.20
CA GLY A 5 -31.59 -27.75 -5.67
C GLY A 5 -31.50 -27.74 -4.16
N SER A 6 -30.79 -26.76 -3.63
CA SER A 6 -30.54 -26.70 -2.20
C SER A 6 -31.82 -26.17 -1.58
N VAL A 7 -32.48 -26.97 -0.76
CA VAL A 7 -33.65 -26.53 0.00
C VAL A 7 -33.20 -25.47 1.01
N CYS A 8 -34.06 -24.49 1.29
CA CYS A 8 -33.79 -23.51 2.32
C CYS A 8 -33.59 -24.20 3.66
N LEU A 9 -32.48 -23.88 4.35
CA LEU A 9 -32.16 -24.51 5.62
C LEU A 9 -33.16 -24.15 6.74
N ASN A 10 -33.80 -22.99 6.66
CA ASN A 10 -34.80 -22.53 7.63
C ASN A 10 -36.23 -22.96 7.27
N HIS A 11 -36.49 -23.29 6.00
CA HIS A 11 -37.81 -23.66 5.49
C HIS A 11 -37.71 -24.96 4.69
N PRO A 12 -37.82 -26.13 5.36
CA PRO A 12 -37.81 -27.41 4.68
C PRO A 12 -39.00 -27.49 3.72
N GLY A 13 -38.72 -27.80 2.44
CA GLY A 13 -39.73 -27.86 1.37
C GLY A 13 -39.80 -26.62 0.48
N VAL A 14 -39.05 -25.55 0.79
CA VAL A 14 -38.95 -24.37 -0.09
C VAL A 14 -37.61 -24.39 -0.81
N GLU A 15 -37.64 -24.22 -2.13
CA GLU A 15 -36.43 -24.11 -2.95
C GLU A 15 -35.62 -22.87 -2.56
N ALA A 16 -34.29 -23.01 -2.43
CA ALA A 16 -33.44 -21.85 -2.20
C ALA A 16 -33.25 -21.05 -3.49
N GLU A 17 -33.40 -19.74 -3.37
CA GLU A 17 -33.16 -18.78 -4.46
C GLU A 17 -31.69 -18.35 -4.48
N GLY A 18 -30.98 -18.43 -3.34
CA GLY A 18 -29.61 -17.94 -3.23
C GLY A 18 -28.81 -18.60 -2.12
N ARG A 19 -27.52 -18.23 -2.04
CA ARG A 19 -26.59 -18.67 -1.00
C ARG A 19 -26.03 -17.46 -0.25
N CYS A 20 -25.96 -17.59 1.07
CA CYS A 20 -25.46 -16.53 1.95
C CYS A 20 -23.98 -16.28 1.67
N LYS A 21 -23.58 -15.02 1.45
CA LYS A 21 -22.17 -14.67 1.23
C LYS A 21 -21.27 -14.94 2.43
N GLN A 22 -21.81 -14.96 3.64
CA GLN A 22 -21.02 -15.16 4.86
C GLN A 22 -20.79 -16.65 5.19
N CYS A 23 -21.84 -17.47 5.10
CA CYS A 23 -21.80 -18.87 5.56
C CYS A 23 -22.02 -19.89 4.44
N GLY A 24 -22.29 -19.47 3.21
CA GLY A 24 -22.56 -20.33 2.06
C GLY A 24 -23.90 -21.06 2.09
N LYS A 25 -24.67 -20.94 3.19
CA LYS A 25 -25.93 -21.67 3.38
C LYS A 25 -27.00 -21.20 2.39
N PRO A 26 -27.79 -22.14 1.83
CA PRO A 26 -28.89 -21.83 0.93
C PRO A 26 -30.08 -21.20 1.68
N PHE A 27 -30.71 -20.18 1.08
CA PHE A 27 -31.86 -19.48 1.65
C PHE A 27 -32.97 -19.22 0.61
N CYS A 28 -34.23 -19.17 1.05
CA CYS A 28 -35.37 -18.76 0.23
C CYS A 28 -35.57 -17.23 0.25
N ASN A 29 -36.41 -16.71 -0.64
CA ASN A 29 -36.71 -15.26 -0.72
C ASN A 29 -37.14 -14.66 0.64
N ALA A 30 -37.94 -15.38 1.43
CA ALA A 30 -38.38 -14.91 2.74
C ALA A 30 -37.23 -14.75 3.76
N CYS A 31 -36.18 -15.58 3.66
CA CYS A 31 -34.98 -15.49 4.51
C CYS A 31 -33.92 -14.51 3.97
N LYS A 32 -34.18 -13.86 2.83
CA LYS A 32 -33.23 -13.00 2.14
C LYS A 32 -33.05 -11.69 2.89
N VAL A 33 -31.86 -11.48 3.42
CA VAL A 33 -31.46 -10.21 4.01
C VAL A 33 -30.50 -9.51 3.07
N GLN A 34 -30.86 -8.31 2.62
CA GLN A 34 -29.96 -7.47 1.80
C GLN A 34 -28.97 -6.72 2.69
N GLY A 35 -27.70 -6.79 2.31
CA GLY A 35 -26.62 -6.02 2.91
C GLY A 35 -25.77 -5.32 1.85
N PRO A 36 -24.82 -4.47 2.29
CA PRO A 36 -24.06 -3.59 1.40
C PRO A 36 -23.18 -4.34 0.39
N THR A 37 -22.70 -5.54 0.73
CA THR A 37 -21.82 -6.36 -0.12
C THR A 37 -22.51 -7.56 -0.79
N GLY A 38 -23.80 -7.79 -0.51
CA GLY A 38 -24.56 -8.90 -1.09
C GLY A 38 -25.76 -9.35 -0.27
N GLN A 39 -26.13 -10.61 -0.46
CA GLN A 39 -27.31 -11.23 0.17
C GLN A 39 -26.90 -12.22 1.26
N PHE A 40 -27.70 -12.26 2.33
CA PHE A 40 -27.42 -13.03 3.54
C PHE A 40 -28.67 -13.81 3.98
N CYS A 41 -28.47 -14.92 4.69
CA CYS A 41 -29.57 -15.74 5.22
C CYS A 41 -30.14 -15.24 6.55
N SER A 42 -29.46 -14.30 7.23
CA SER A 42 -29.88 -13.73 8.51
C SER A 42 -29.16 -12.40 8.77
N GLN A 43 -29.74 -11.58 9.67
CA GLN A 43 -29.11 -10.32 10.10
C GLN A 43 -27.77 -10.55 10.81
N GLU A 44 -27.64 -11.65 11.55
CA GLU A 44 -26.38 -12.00 12.21
C GLU A 44 -25.26 -12.29 11.20
N CYS A 45 -25.57 -12.98 10.10
CA CYS A 45 -24.61 -13.21 9.02
C CYS A 45 -24.19 -11.92 8.34
N LYS A 46 -25.12 -10.97 8.13
CA LYS A 46 -24.83 -9.65 7.60
C LYS A 46 -23.87 -8.89 8.52
N GLN A 47 -24.16 -8.83 9.82
CA GLN A 47 -23.34 -8.11 10.79
C GLN A 47 -21.94 -8.72 10.94
N LYS A 48 -21.82 -10.05 10.94
CA LYS A 48 -20.52 -10.75 10.92
C LYS A 48 -19.70 -10.41 9.68
N HIS A 49 -20.36 -10.29 8.52
CA HIS A 49 -19.68 -9.92 7.30
C HIS A 49 -19.24 -8.45 7.31
N GLU A 50 -20.10 -7.54 7.75
CA GLU A 50 -19.79 -6.11 7.88
C GLU A 50 -18.61 -5.88 8.81
N THR A 51 -18.62 -6.49 10.00
CA THR A 51 -17.51 -6.39 10.96
C THR A 51 -16.20 -6.95 10.40
N PHE A 52 -16.26 -8.06 9.64
CA PHE A 52 -15.08 -8.60 8.96
C PHE A 52 -14.54 -7.64 7.89
N THR A 53 -15.41 -7.10 7.03
CA THR A 53 -15.02 -6.17 5.97
C THR A 53 -14.49 -4.84 6.52
N GLN A 54 -15.05 -4.32 7.61
CA GLN A 54 -14.54 -3.12 8.29
C GLN A 54 -13.15 -3.35 8.87
N ARG A 55 -12.90 -4.52 9.48
CA ARG A 55 -11.57 -4.87 10.00
C ARG A 55 -10.54 -5.03 8.88
N ALA A 56 -10.92 -5.70 7.79
CA ALA A 56 -10.05 -5.82 6.61
C ALA A 56 -9.71 -4.43 6.04
N GLY A 57 -10.72 -3.57 5.83
CA GLY A 57 -10.51 -2.21 5.33
C GLY A 57 -9.65 -1.33 6.24
N ALA A 58 -9.72 -1.50 7.56
CA ALA A 58 -8.86 -0.79 8.50
C ALA A 58 -7.39 -1.22 8.39
N LEU A 59 -7.13 -2.51 8.20
CA LEU A 59 -5.78 -3.03 7.98
C LEU A 59 -5.20 -2.55 6.64
N ASP A 60 -6.00 -2.56 5.57
CA ASP A 60 -5.60 -2.05 4.26
C ASP A 60 -5.30 -0.54 4.29
N ALA A 61 -6.11 0.25 5.00
CA ALA A 61 -5.90 1.68 5.18
C ALA A 61 -4.60 1.98 5.95
N GLN A 62 -4.31 1.17 6.98
CA GLN A 62 -3.07 1.29 7.74
C GLN A 62 -1.85 0.86 6.93
N GLN A 63 -1.97 -0.22 6.15
CA GLN A 63 -0.89 -0.75 5.32
C GLN A 63 -0.54 0.19 4.15
N LYS A 64 -1.52 0.88 3.56
CA LYS A 64 -1.26 1.92 2.53
C LYS A 64 -0.47 3.10 3.09
N LYS A 65 -0.77 3.54 4.32
CA LYS A 65 0.00 4.62 4.98
C LYS A 65 1.46 4.23 5.22
N SER A 66 1.70 3.03 5.74
CA SER A 66 3.06 2.56 6.02
C SER A 66 3.86 2.25 4.74
N ALA A 67 3.22 1.69 3.71
CA ALA A 67 3.88 1.42 2.43
C ALA A 67 4.38 2.70 1.74
N GLY A 68 3.56 3.76 1.72
CA GLY A 68 3.96 5.06 1.16
C GLY A 68 5.12 5.73 1.93
N PHE A 69 5.07 5.65 3.26
CA PHE A 69 6.11 6.19 4.12
C PHE A 69 7.45 5.44 3.95
N VAL A 70 7.43 4.10 3.95
CA VAL A 70 8.63 3.27 3.77
C VAL A 70 9.26 3.46 2.38
N ALA A 71 8.44 3.58 1.33
CA ALA A 71 8.93 3.84 -0.02
C ALA A 71 9.61 5.22 -0.13
N THR A 72 9.02 6.24 0.50
CA THR A 72 9.59 7.60 0.54
C THR A 72 10.90 7.61 1.33
N LEU A 73 10.93 6.97 2.51
CA LEU A 73 12.12 6.91 3.36
C LEU A 73 13.28 6.19 2.68
N ARG A 74 13.02 5.06 1.99
CA ARG A 74 14.03 4.37 1.17
C ARG A 74 14.58 5.25 0.05
N LYS A 75 13.72 6.01 -0.63
CA LYS A 75 14.13 6.90 -1.72
C LYS A 75 15.03 8.03 -1.22
N VAL A 76 14.67 8.66 -0.09
CA VAL A 76 15.49 9.71 0.54
C VAL A 76 16.83 9.15 1.02
N PHE A 77 16.82 7.97 1.66
CA PHE A 77 18.05 7.33 2.13
C PHE A 77 19.01 7.00 0.98
N ASN A 78 18.52 6.41 -0.11
CA ASN A 78 19.35 6.10 -1.28
C ASN A 78 19.91 7.37 -1.95
N LEU A 79 19.12 8.44 -2.04
CA LEU A 79 19.59 9.72 -2.58
C LEU A 79 20.67 10.34 -1.69
N ALA A 80 20.46 10.34 -0.37
CA ALA A 80 21.42 10.85 0.60
C ALA A 80 22.73 10.05 0.57
N LEU A 81 22.65 8.72 0.49
CA LEU A 81 23.83 7.85 0.36
C LEU A 81 24.58 8.13 -0.94
N ALA A 82 23.87 8.27 -2.07
CA ALA A 82 24.48 8.60 -3.35
C ALA A 82 25.21 9.96 -3.31
N LEU A 83 24.57 11.01 -2.75
CA LEU A 83 25.17 12.32 -2.59
C LEU A 83 26.39 12.29 -1.66
N ALA A 84 26.33 11.53 -0.56
CA ALA A 84 27.46 11.35 0.35
C ALA A 84 28.64 10.67 -0.36
N VAL A 85 28.38 9.61 -1.14
CA VAL A 85 29.43 8.95 -1.94
C VAL A 85 30.01 9.91 -2.98
N ILE A 86 29.19 10.68 -3.68
CA ILE A 86 29.66 11.68 -4.65
C ILE A 86 30.53 12.74 -3.97
N ALA A 87 30.12 13.26 -2.82
CA ALA A 87 30.88 14.25 -2.07
C ALA A 87 32.23 13.69 -1.58
N VAL A 88 32.24 12.44 -1.11
CA VAL A 88 33.49 11.74 -0.72
C VAL A 88 34.40 11.53 -1.92
N VAL A 89 33.87 11.07 -3.06
CA VAL A 89 34.65 10.89 -4.29
C VAL A 89 35.21 12.22 -4.79
N LEU A 90 34.41 13.29 -4.84
CA LEU A 90 34.89 14.62 -5.21
C LEU A 90 35.93 15.17 -4.23
N GLY A 91 35.77 14.92 -2.93
CA GLY A 91 36.75 15.31 -1.92
C GLY A 91 38.07 14.53 -2.02
N ILE A 92 38.02 13.23 -2.29
CA ILE A 92 39.20 12.39 -2.49
C ILE A 92 39.88 12.73 -3.82
N VAL A 93 39.13 12.88 -4.91
CA VAL A 93 39.67 13.28 -6.21
C VAL A 93 40.25 14.68 -6.14
N GLY A 94 39.59 15.63 -5.48
CA GLY A 94 40.10 16.99 -5.29
C GLY A 94 41.33 17.08 -4.37
N SER A 95 41.56 16.11 -3.49
CA SER A 95 42.75 16.05 -2.63
C SER A 95 43.91 15.25 -3.25
N VAL A 96 43.62 14.25 -4.08
CA VAL A 96 44.64 13.46 -4.81
C VAL A 96 45.08 14.15 -6.10
N PHE A 97 44.17 14.83 -6.80
CA PHE A 97 44.52 15.80 -7.83
C PHE A 97 44.86 17.11 -7.14
N GLU A 98 46.01 17.12 -6.45
CA GLU A 98 46.77 18.34 -6.28
C GLU A 98 46.65 19.16 -7.56
N ILE A 99 46.24 20.38 -7.36
CA ILE A 99 45.95 21.31 -8.41
C ILE A 99 47.27 21.88 -8.95
N PRO A 100 47.73 21.56 -10.17
CA PRO A 100 48.69 22.39 -10.89
C PRO A 100 48.01 23.60 -11.59
N VAL A 101 46.71 23.84 -11.38
CA VAL A 101 45.91 24.79 -12.19
C VAL A 101 45.37 26.03 -11.43
N LEU A 102 45.22 25.99 -10.11
CA LEU A 102 44.88 27.14 -9.26
C LEU A 102 46.03 28.15 -9.20
N SER A 103 47.26 27.77 -9.57
CA SER A 103 48.35 28.76 -9.67
C SER A 103 48.14 29.78 -10.80
N ASN A 104 47.22 29.58 -11.75
CA ASN A 104 46.89 30.64 -12.72
C ASN A 104 45.68 31.46 -12.30
N ILE A 105 44.61 30.82 -11.82
CA ILE A 105 43.36 31.51 -11.46
C ILE A 105 43.55 32.38 -10.19
N VAL A 106 44.28 31.90 -9.18
CA VAL A 106 44.52 32.66 -7.95
C VAL A 106 45.41 33.88 -8.23
N PHE A 107 46.36 33.78 -9.16
CA PHE A 107 47.20 34.91 -9.57
C PHE A 107 46.43 35.93 -10.43
N GLN A 108 45.53 35.48 -11.31
CA GLN A 108 44.73 36.37 -12.15
C GLN A 108 43.72 37.18 -11.33
N VAL A 109 43.08 36.55 -10.34
CA VAL A 109 42.17 37.23 -9.41
C VAL A 109 42.94 38.18 -8.49
N ARG A 110 44.15 37.81 -8.05
CA ARG A 110 45.02 38.69 -7.26
C ARG A 110 45.52 39.91 -8.04
N GLY A 111 45.84 39.76 -9.34
CA GLY A 111 46.21 40.87 -10.22
C GLY A 111 45.05 41.82 -10.50
N LEU A 112 43.81 41.32 -10.48
CA LEU A 112 42.61 42.13 -10.72
C LEU A 112 42.12 42.85 -9.45
N ILE A 113 42.47 42.33 -8.26
CA ILE A 113 42.11 42.91 -6.95
C ILE A 113 43.18 43.89 -6.41
N GLY A 114 44.36 43.98 -7.04
CA GLY A 114 45.29 45.09 -6.83
C GLY A 114 45.91 45.17 -5.43
N PHE A 115 46.71 44.14 -5.07
CA PHE A 115 47.70 44.25 -4.00
C PHE A 115 49.03 43.60 -4.38
#